data_AF-A0A818ID10-F1
#
_entry.id   AF-A0A818ID10-F1
#
_cell.length_a   1.000
_cell.length_b   1.000
_cell.length_c   1.000
_cell.angle_alpha   90.00
_cell.angle_beta   90.00
_cell.angle_gamma   90.00
#
_symmetry.space_group_name_H-M   'P 1'
#
loop_
_entity.id
_entity.type
_entity.pdbx_description
1 polymer ?
#
loop_
_entity_poly.entity_id
_entity_poly.type
_entity_poly.pdbx_seq_one_letter_code
_entity_poly.pdbx_strand_id
1 'polypeptide(L)' 'MNWTGPGLWTDTVFDYLNETYHVQWPTLTKLDHTRLIGDVYILPITGFQPSAFDMGARGPNHPEARIAHFFHG' A
#
# COMPACT_ATOMS: atom_id res chain seq x y z
N MET A 1 -17.85 7.15 -0.34
CA MET A 1 -17.52 5.71 -0.14
C MET A 1 -17.34 4.92 -1.45
N ASN A 2 -16.91 5.52 -2.57
CA ASN A 2 -16.77 4.79 -3.85
C ASN A 2 -15.33 4.39 -4.21
N TRP A 3 -14.32 4.72 -3.38
CA TRP A 3 -12.90 4.49 -3.69
C TRP A 3 -12.15 3.60 -2.70
N THR A 4 -12.81 3.11 -1.66
CA THR A 4 -12.17 2.29 -0.65
C THR A 4 -12.23 0.82 -1.06
N GLY A 5 -11.27 0.39 -1.89
CA GLY A 5 -10.81 -1.00 -1.88
C GLY A 5 -10.34 -1.39 -0.47
N PRO A 6 -10.01 -2.67 -0.20
CA PRO A 6 -9.97 -3.22 1.15
C PRO A 6 -9.12 -2.40 2.13
N GLY A 7 -9.81 -1.54 2.90
CA GLY A 7 -9.56 -1.29 4.32
C GLY A 7 -8.79 -0.04 4.79
N LEU A 8 -7.98 0.66 3.97
CA LEU A 8 -6.96 1.59 4.55
C LEU A 8 -6.93 3.04 4.05
N TRP A 9 -7.60 3.38 2.96
CA TRP A 9 -7.66 4.76 2.47
C TRP A 9 -8.97 5.40 2.90
N THR A 10 -8.93 6.24 3.94
CA THR A 10 -10.04 7.10 4.34
C THR A 10 -9.76 8.53 3.94
N ASP A 11 -10.79 9.37 3.86
CA ASP A 11 -10.65 10.80 3.59
C ASP A 11 -9.68 11.45 4.59
N THR A 12 -9.75 11.08 5.87
CA THR A 12 -8.82 11.55 6.90
C THR A 12 -7.35 11.18 6.62
N VAL A 13 -7.06 10.00 6.08
CA VAL A 13 -5.69 9.62 5.70
C VAL A 13 -5.21 10.44 4.51
N PHE A 14 -6.09 10.71 3.54
CA PHE A 14 -5.76 11.57 2.41
C PHE A 14 -5.50 13.01 2.84
N ASP A 15 -6.37 13.58 3.68
CA ASP A 15 -6.26 14.94 4.19
C ASP A 15 -4.95 15.09 5.00
N TYR A 16 -4.66 14.16 5.90
CA TYR A 16 -3.40 14.16 6.67
C TYR A 16 -2.16 14.18 5.76
N LEU A 17 -2.08 13.29 4.77
CA LEU A 17 -0.94 13.21 3.85
C LEU A 17 -0.82 14.44 2.93
N ASN A 18 -1.96 14.97 2.48
CA ASN A 18 -2.00 16.13 1.59
C ASN A 18 -1.64 17.41 2.34
N GLU A 19 -2.31 17.69 3.46
CA GLU A 19 -2.14 18.94 4.19
C GLU A 19 -0.81 19.00 4.95
N THR A 20 -0.36 17.88 5.52
CA THR A 20 0.86 17.84 6.35
C THR A 20 2.11 17.61 5.51
N TYR A 21 2.04 16.77 4.48
CA TYR A 21 3.21 16.34 3.70
C TYR A 21 3.15 16.71 2.21
N HIS A 22 2.09 17.37 1.76
CA HIS A 22 1.88 17.76 0.36
C HIS A 22 1.90 16.58 -0.62
N VAL A 23 1.50 15.40 -0.15
CA VAL A 23 1.46 14.16 -0.93
C VAL A 23 0.07 13.97 -1.55
N GLN A 24 0.02 13.86 -2.88
CA GLN A 24 -1.22 13.68 -3.64
C GLN A 24 -1.43 12.23 -4.04
N TRP A 25 -2.69 11.79 -4.14
CA TRP A 25 -3.05 10.41 -4.52
C TRP A 25 -2.31 9.85 -5.74
N PRO A 26 -2.15 10.57 -6.88
CA PRO A 26 -1.44 10.03 -8.05
C PRO A 26 0.00 9.60 -7.75
N THR A 27 0.64 10.23 -6.77
CA THR A 27 2.03 9.93 -6.34
C THR A 27 2.16 8.64 -5.54
N LEU A 28 1.02 8.07 -5.12
CA LEU A 28 0.91 6.85 -4.31
C LEU A 28 0.44 5.65 -5.14
N THR A 29 0.34 5.81 -6.46
CA THR A 29 -0.01 4.73 -7.39
C THR A 29 1.25 4.10 -8.00
N LYS A 30 1.16 2.83 -8.41
CA LYS A 30 2.26 2.09 -9.08
C LYS A 30 3.58 2.08 -8.30
N LEU A 31 3.51 2.11 -6.98
CA LEU A 31 4.69 2.01 -6.13
C LEU A 31 5.39 0.67 -6.34
N ASP A 32 6.71 0.71 -6.45
CA ASP A 32 7.61 -0.44 -6.48
C ASP A 32 8.33 -0.64 -5.15
N HIS A 33 8.44 0.40 -4.33
CA HIS A 33 9.02 0.38 -3.00
C HIS A 33 8.04 0.84 -1.93
N THR A 34 8.21 0.28 -0.74
CA THR A 34 7.46 0.69 0.45
C THR A 34 7.79 2.12 0.85
N ARG A 35 6.80 2.89 1.31
CA ARG A 35 6.99 4.27 1.79
C ARG A 35 6.45 4.44 3.20
N LEU A 36 7.20 5.15 4.04
CA LEU A 36 6.74 5.64 5.33
C LEU A 36 6.68 7.17 5.26
N ILE A 37 5.51 7.75 5.50
CA ILE A 37 5.29 9.21 5.51
C ILE A 37 4.60 9.56 6.81
N GLY A 38 5.30 10.25 7.71
CA GLY A 38 4.83 10.46 9.07
C GLY A 38 4.50 9.11 9.72
N ASP A 39 3.26 8.98 10.17
CA ASP A 39 2.74 7.77 10.81
C ASP A 39 2.07 6.78 9.84
N VAL A 40 2.12 7.03 8.53
CA VAL A 40 1.45 6.19 7.51
C VAL A 40 2.44 5.33 6.74
N TYR A 41 2.26 4.01 6.82
CA TYR A 41 3.07 3.02 6.10
C TYR A 41 2.32 2.48 4.88
N ILE A 42 2.84 2.79 3.68
CA ILE A 42 2.20 2.51 2.40
C ILE A 42 2.94 1.36 1.70
N LEU A 43 2.21 0.27 1.48
CA LEU A 43 2.75 -0.96 0.89
C LEU A 43 2.41 -1.06 -0.60
N PRO A 44 3.39 -1.35 -1.48
CA PRO A 44 3.09 -1.79 -2.84
C PRO A 44 2.50 -3.21 -2.82
N ILE A 45 1.99 -3.68 -3.97
CA ILE A 45 1.40 -5.03 -4.07
C ILE A 45 2.34 -6.13 -3.55
N THR A 46 3.64 -6.00 -3.84
CA THR A 46 4.67 -6.94 -3.35
C THR A 46 4.80 -6.91 -1.82
N GLY A 47 4.61 -5.74 -1.18
CA GLY A 47 4.73 -5.61 0.27
C GLY A 47 3.49 -6.04 1.04
N PHE A 48 2.30 -5.81 0.47
CA PHE A 48 1.04 -6.22 1.06
C PHE A 48 0.74 -7.71 0.84
N GLN A 49 0.83 -8.18 -0.41
CA GLN A 49 0.55 -9.57 -0.79
C GLN A 49 1.60 -10.10 -1.77
N PRO A 50 2.76 -10.56 -1.28
CA PRO A 50 3.90 -10.99 -2.11
C PRO A 50 3.59 -12.13 -3.07
N SER A 51 2.54 -12.92 -2.80
CA SER A 51 2.09 -14.04 -3.62
C SER A 51 1.01 -13.68 -4.66
N ALA A 52 0.58 -12.41 -4.74
CA ALA A 52 -0.41 -11.95 -5.73
C ALA A 52 0.22 -11.74 -7.12
N PHE A 53 0.74 -12.81 -7.74
CA PHE A 53 1.45 -12.72 -9.02
C PHE A 53 0.59 -12.16 -10.15
N ASP A 54 -0.70 -12.51 -10.19
CA ASP A 54 -1.66 -11.97 -11.17
C ASP A 54 -1.86 -10.46 -11.06
N MET A 55 -1.49 -9.87 -9.91
CA MET A 55 -1.55 -8.44 -9.64
C MET A 55 -0.17 -7.75 -9.74
N GLY A 56 0.86 -8.47 -10.21
CA GLY A 56 2.22 -7.95 -10.40
C GLY A 56 3.12 -8.01 -9.16
N ALA A 57 2.82 -8.86 -8.17
CA ALA A 57 3.72 -9.09 -7.04
C ALA A 57 5.03 -9.79 -7.48
N ARG A 58 6.13 -9.48 -6.80
CA ARG A 58 7.48 -9.99 -7.13
C ARG A 58 7.94 -11.17 -6.27
N GLY A 59 7.03 -11.78 -5.50
CA GLY A 59 7.28 -12.99 -4.73
C GLY A 59 7.72 -12.76 -3.27
N PRO A 60 7.62 -13.81 -2.43
CA PRO A 60 7.84 -13.74 -0.99
C PRO A 60 9.31 -13.52 -0.58
N ASN A 61 10.25 -13.82 -1.47
CA ASN A 61 11.69 -13.58 -1.23
C ASN A 61 12.15 -12.20 -1.70
N HIS A 62 11.26 -11.37 -2.26
CA HIS A 62 11.61 -10.03 -2.70
C HIS A 62 11.93 -9.15 -1.48
N PRO A 63 12.95 -8.26 -1.52
CA PRO A 63 13.26 -7.34 -0.40
C PRO A 63 12.14 -6.40 0.05
N GLU A 64 11.06 -6.32 -0.74
CA GLU A 64 9.87 -5.51 -0.45
C GLU A 64 8.73 -6.35 0.12
N ALA A 65 8.87 -7.67 0.26
CA ALA A 65 7.87 -8.51 0.90
C ALA A 65 7.84 -8.19 2.40
N ARG A 66 6.80 -7.47 2.86
CA ARG A 66 6.66 -7.02 4.26
C ARG A 66 5.68 -7.88 5.05
N ILE A 67 4.57 -8.27 4.43
CA ILE A 67 3.48 -9.00 5.07
C ILE A 67 3.17 -10.25 4.23
N ALA A 68 2.84 -11.36 4.88
CA ALA A 68 2.32 -12.55 4.24
C ALA A 68 0.97 -12.92 4.87
N HIS A 69 -0.05 -13.12 4.05
CA HIS A 69 -1.36 -13.55 4.50
C HIS A 69 -1.43 -15.08 4.49
N PHE A 70 -1.55 -15.70 5.67
CA PHE A 70 -1.71 -17.15 5.84
C PHE A 70 -3.17 -17.56 6.12
N PHE A 71 -4.13 -16.79 5.61
CA PHE A 71 -5.54 -17.11 5.76
C PHE A 71 -5.92 -18.27 4.82
N HIS A 72 -6.60 -19.29 5.34
CA HIS A 72 -6.95 -20.52 4.62
C HIS A 72 -8.47 -20.70 4.42
N GLY A 73 -9.28 -19.68 4.72
CA GLY A 73 -10.74 -19.78 4.79
C GLY A 73 -11.26 -19.77 6.21
#